data_AF-A0A819B859-F1
#
_entry.id   AF-A0A819B859-F1
#
_cell.length_a   1.000
_cell.length_b   1.000
_cell.length_c   1.000
_cell.angle_alpha   90.00
_cell.angle_beta   90.00
_cell.angle_gamma   90.00
#
_symmetry.space_group_name_H-M   'P 1'
#
loop_
_entity.id
_entity.type
_entity.pdbx_description
1 polymer ?
#
loop_
_entity_poly.entity_id
_entity_poly.type
_entity_poly.pdbx_seq_one_letter_code
_entity_poly.pdbx_strand_id
1 'polypeptide(L)'
;MPNVHVDSSRVFLSGWSNGASMALLYALNAPNIAAAATYSSTNPYQNDNDPCPQTPYPSQRTSVLDLVNECDSAGICLGGQKFIADLNNRYGNQLTAKFITITGYYQPKPTPTPKCVTCSEWQGLFYHGRWPVNLNDQIFYAFFRNYTSH
;
A
#
# COMPACT_ATOMS: atom_id res chain seq x y z
N MET A 1 -15.76 30.18 -7.07
CA MET A 1 -15.37 29.09 -6.15
C MET A 1 -14.37 29.67 -5.17
N PRO A 2 -14.49 29.44 -3.85
CA PRO A 2 -13.47 29.90 -2.93
C PRO A 2 -12.15 29.19 -3.26
N ASN A 3 -11.04 29.94 -3.30
CA ASN A 3 -9.69 29.37 -3.42
C ASN A 3 -9.38 28.62 -2.13
N VAL A 4 -9.63 27.31 -2.13
CA VAL A 4 -9.15 26.43 -1.06
C VAL A 4 -7.64 26.29 -1.24
N HIS A 5 -6.88 26.84 -0.28
CA HIS A 5 -5.43 26.69 -0.28
C HIS A 5 -5.07 25.24 0.04
N VAL A 6 -4.44 24.55 -0.92
CA VAL A 6 -3.90 23.21 -0.76
C VAL A 6 -2.41 23.33 -0.46
N ASP A 7 -1.98 22.73 0.64
CA ASP A 7 -0.57 22.61 0.98
C ASP A 7 0.09 21.58 0.05
N SER A 8 0.85 22.07 -0.92
CA SER A 8 1.52 21.24 -1.92
C SER A 8 2.61 20.34 -1.35
N SER A 9 3.06 20.58 -0.11
CA SER A 9 4.03 19.72 0.57
C SER A 9 3.39 18.51 1.27
N ARG A 10 2.05 18.48 1.33
CA ARG A 10 1.26 17.44 2.04
C ARG A 10 0.20 16.84 1.12
N VAL A 11 0.63 16.45 -0.08
CA VAL A 11 -0.19 15.64 -0.99
C VAL A 11 0.05 14.17 -0.67
N PHE A 12 -1.02 13.47 -0.33
CA PHE A 12 -0.99 12.05 0.02
C PHE A 12 -1.77 11.23 -0.99
N LEU A 13 -1.33 10.01 -1.23
CA LEU A 13 -2.04 9.07 -2.09
C LEU A 13 -2.57 7.90 -1.28
N SER A 14 -3.75 7.45 -1.69
CA SER A 14 -4.36 6.23 -1.19
C SER A 14 -5.14 5.59 -2.32
N GLY A 15 -5.46 4.33 -2.13
CA GLY A 15 -6.15 3.53 -3.12
C GLY A 15 -6.40 2.15 -2.58
N TRP A 16 -7.29 1.46 -3.25
CA TRP A 16 -7.70 0.11 -2.94
C TRP A 16 -7.60 -0.76 -4.20
N SER A 17 -7.11 -1.99 -4.06
CA SER A 17 -7.03 -2.96 -5.17
C SER A 17 -6.18 -2.39 -6.32
N ASN A 18 -6.66 -2.39 -7.56
CA ASN A 18 -5.93 -1.74 -8.67
C ASN A 18 -5.62 -0.25 -8.41
N GLY A 19 -6.49 0.45 -7.68
CA GLY A 19 -6.24 1.83 -7.26
C GLY A 19 -5.10 1.95 -6.25
N ALA A 20 -4.87 0.93 -5.42
CA ALA A 20 -3.72 0.85 -4.53
C ALA A 20 -2.43 0.71 -5.33
N SER A 21 -2.40 -0.23 -6.28
CA SER A 21 -1.22 -0.44 -7.15
C SER A 21 -0.91 0.83 -7.97
N MET A 22 -1.94 1.52 -8.48
CA MET A 22 -1.77 2.81 -9.16
C MET A 22 -1.23 3.90 -8.22
N ALA A 23 -1.73 3.98 -6.98
CA ALA A 23 -1.27 4.94 -5.99
C ALA A 23 0.21 4.70 -5.63
N LEU A 24 0.64 3.45 -5.45
CA LEU A 24 2.05 3.12 -5.21
C LEU A 24 2.92 3.45 -6.42
N LEU A 25 2.48 3.09 -7.63
CA LEU A 25 3.20 3.44 -8.85
C LEU A 25 3.38 4.95 -8.98
N TYR A 26 2.32 5.72 -8.78
CA TYR A 26 2.40 7.17 -8.90
C TYR A 26 3.27 7.78 -7.79
N ALA A 27 3.12 7.33 -6.54
CA ALA A 27 3.91 7.83 -5.41
C ALA A 27 5.42 7.61 -5.60
N LEU A 28 5.83 6.49 -6.19
CA LEU A 28 7.24 6.16 -6.39
C LEU A 28 7.88 6.90 -7.59
N ASN A 29 7.07 7.53 -8.46
CA ASN A 29 7.56 8.08 -9.73
C ASN A 29 7.19 9.56 -9.95
N ALA A 30 6.22 10.11 -9.21
CA ALA A 30 5.75 11.48 -9.39
C ALA A 30 6.23 12.41 -8.26
N PRO A 31 6.71 13.63 -8.59
CA PRO A 31 7.17 14.58 -7.59
C PRO A 31 6.01 15.07 -6.70
N ASN A 32 6.37 15.67 -5.56
CA ASN A 32 5.45 16.32 -4.62
C ASN A 32 4.43 15.39 -3.94
N ILE A 33 4.66 14.07 -3.91
CA ILE A 33 3.88 13.15 -3.09
C ILE A 33 4.63 12.90 -1.77
N ALA A 34 4.02 13.32 -0.67
CA ALA A 34 4.60 13.20 0.67
C ALA A 34 4.63 11.73 1.13
N ALA A 35 3.54 11.00 0.94
CA ALA A 35 3.42 9.59 1.30
C ALA A 35 2.26 8.91 0.58
N ALA A 36 2.32 7.58 0.48
CA ALA A 36 1.20 6.75 0.05
C ALA A 36 0.86 5.69 1.09
N ALA A 37 -0.41 5.55 1.43
CA ALA A 37 -0.91 4.47 2.27
C ALA A 37 -2.09 3.82 1.57
N THR A 38 -1.97 2.53 1.27
CA THR A 38 -2.87 1.82 0.37
C THR A 38 -3.45 0.59 1.03
N TYR A 39 -4.54 0.07 0.46
CA TYR A 39 -5.18 -1.15 0.92
C TYR A 39 -5.23 -2.19 -0.20
N SER A 40 -4.76 -3.41 0.08
CA SER A 40 -4.81 -4.55 -0.84
C SER A 40 -4.11 -4.24 -2.17
N SER A 41 -2.90 -3.69 -2.12
CA SER A 41 -2.08 -3.50 -3.32
C SER A 41 -1.50 -4.82 -3.83
N THR A 42 -1.27 -4.87 -5.14
CA THR A 42 -0.34 -5.83 -5.76
C THR A 42 0.99 -5.16 -6.08
N ASN A 43 1.96 -5.93 -6.57
CA ASN A 43 3.16 -5.37 -7.19
C ASN A 43 2.77 -4.61 -8.47
N PRO A 44 2.96 -3.27 -8.56
CA PRO A 44 2.57 -2.52 -9.75
C PRO A 44 3.50 -2.73 -10.96
N TYR A 45 4.67 -3.37 -10.76
CA TYR A 45 5.69 -3.58 -11.79
C TYR A 45 5.70 -5.01 -12.35
N GLN A 46 4.87 -5.89 -11.80
CA GLN A 46 4.86 -7.29 -12.19
C GLN A 46 3.46 -7.88 -12.04
N ASN A 47 3.03 -8.56 -13.09
CA ASN A 47 1.97 -9.57 -13.04
C ASN A 47 2.63 -10.96 -12.97
N ASP A 48 1.96 -11.94 -12.38
CA ASP A 48 2.42 -13.33 -12.30
C ASP A 48 2.71 -13.94 -13.69
N ASN A 49 2.11 -13.41 -14.75
CA ASN A 49 2.31 -13.83 -16.14
C ASN A 49 3.07 -12.80 -17.00
N ASP A 50 3.75 -11.83 -16.40
CA ASP A 50 4.51 -10.84 -17.15
C ASP A 50 5.77 -11.50 -17.77
N PRO A 51 5.90 -11.55 -19.11
CA PRO A 51 7.09 -12.12 -19.75
C PRO A 51 8.35 -11.27 -19.55
N CYS A 52 8.21 -10.03 -19.10
CA CYS A 52 9.32 -9.11 -18.86
C CYS A 52 9.08 -8.30 -17.57
N PRO A 53 9.17 -8.95 -16.39
CA PRO A 53 8.89 -8.29 -15.12
C PRO A 53 9.80 -7.08 -14.95
N GLN A 54 9.18 -5.93 -14.66
CA GLN A 54 9.92 -4.70 -14.43
C GLN A 54 10.42 -4.68 -12.98
N THR A 55 11.64 -4.19 -12.79
CA THR A 55 12.14 -3.92 -11.44
C THR A 55 11.64 -2.54 -11.00
N PRO A 56 11.14 -2.38 -9.76
CA PRO A 56 10.79 -1.07 -9.24
C PRO A 56 12.00 -0.14 -9.32
N TYR A 57 11.86 1.00 -9.97
CA TYR A 57 12.88 2.05 -10.04
C TYR A 57 12.27 3.38 -9.58
N PRO A 58 12.14 3.58 -8.26
CA PRO A 58 11.54 4.79 -7.72
C PRO A 58 12.47 5.98 -8.01
N SER A 59 11.99 6.92 -8.83
CA SER A 59 12.67 8.20 -9.03
C SER A 59 12.45 9.15 -7.85
N GLN A 60 11.44 8.85 -7.01
CA GLN A 60 11.08 9.59 -5.82
C GLN A 60 11.27 8.72 -4.57
N ARG A 61 11.67 9.35 -3.47
CA ARG A 61 11.92 8.67 -2.18
C ARG A 61 10.69 8.67 -1.27
N THR A 62 9.51 8.70 -1.85
CA THR A 62 8.24 8.79 -1.14
C THR A 62 8.04 7.58 -0.25
N SER A 63 7.66 7.83 1.01
CA SER A 63 7.40 6.74 1.96
C SER A 63 6.05 6.09 1.67
N VAL A 64 6.02 4.76 1.73
CA VAL A 64 4.83 3.96 1.39
C VAL A 64 4.42 3.02 2.52
N LEU A 65 3.12 2.81 2.65
CA LEU A 65 2.50 1.81 3.50
C LEU A 65 1.48 1.02 2.67
N ASP A 66 1.56 -0.30 2.74
CA ASP A 66 0.55 -1.19 2.18
C ASP A 66 -0.08 -1.99 3.32
N LEU A 67 -1.39 -1.81 3.48
CA LEU A 67 -2.22 -2.52 4.43
C LEU A 67 -2.97 -3.61 3.66
N VAL A 68 -3.00 -4.83 4.15
CA VAL A 68 -3.70 -5.91 3.44
C VAL A 68 -4.36 -6.86 4.41
N ASN A 69 -5.44 -7.54 4.00
CA ASN A 69 -5.93 -8.65 4.81
C ASN A 69 -4.96 -9.83 4.74
N GLU A 70 -4.75 -10.55 5.84
CA GLU A 70 -3.92 -11.76 5.82
C GLU A 70 -4.46 -12.82 4.84
N CYS A 71 -5.78 -12.86 4.66
CA CYS A 71 -6.52 -13.69 3.71
C CYS A 71 -7.12 -12.79 2.62
N ASP A 72 -6.27 -12.19 1.79
CA ASP A 72 -6.71 -11.44 0.62
C ASP A 72 -6.87 -12.37 -0.61
N SER A 73 -7.65 -11.93 -1.59
CA SER A 73 -7.90 -12.68 -2.82
C SER A 73 -6.66 -12.76 -3.72
N ALA A 74 -6.66 -13.71 -4.66
CA ALA A 74 -5.73 -13.75 -5.80
C ALA A 74 -4.23 -13.58 -5.46
N GLY A 75 -3.79 -14.04 -4.28
CA GLY A 75 -2.39 -13.92 -3.86
C GLY A 75 -1.92 -12.49 -3.57
N ILE A 76 -2.84 -11.52 -3.48
CA ILE A 76 -2.55 -10.09 -3.28
C ILE A 76 -1.66 -9.87 -2.06
N CYS A 77 -1.98 -10.50 -0.91
CA CYS A 77 -1.16 -10.38 0.29
C CYS A 77 0.29 -10.84 0.04
N LEU A 78 0.48 -12.02 -0.56
CA LEU A 78 1.83 -12.54 -0.83
C LEU A 78 2.58 -11.67 -1.85
N GLY A 79 1.89 -11.18 -2.88
CA GLY A 79 2.45 -10.29 -3.89
C GLY A 79 2.89 -8.95 -3.30
N GLY A 80 2.02 -8.29 -2.55
CA GLY A 80 2.31 -7.05 -1.84
C GLY A 80 3.45 -7.20 -0.83
N GLN A 81 3.47 -8.30 -0.06
CA GLN A 81 4.54 -8.58 0.90
C GLN A 81 5.90 -8.68 0.20
N LYS A 82 5.97 -9.42 -0.92
CA LYS A 82 7.19 -9.55 -1.71
C LYS A 82 7.62 -8.21 -2.30
N PHE A 83 6.68 -7.42 -2.81
CA PHE A 83 6.96 -6.10 -3.38
C PHE A 83 7.55 -5.13 -2.34
N ILE A 84 6.92 -5.01 -1.16
CA ILE A 84 7.43 -4.15 -0.10
C ILE A 84 8.79 -4.65 0.43
N ALA A 85 9.00 -5.97 0.51
CA ALA A 85 10.29 -6.54 0.87
C ALA A 85 11.38 -6.18 -0.16
N ASP A 86 11.07 -6.26 -1.46
CA ASP A 86 11.99 -5.89 -2.54
C ASP A 86 12.34 -4.39 -2.51
N LEU A 87 11.34 -3.51 -2.29
CA LEU A 87 11.57 -2.08 -2.10
C LEU A 87 12.52 -1.80 -0.93
N ASN A 88 12.29 -2.43 0.23
CA ASN A 88 13.17 -2.24 1.39
C ASN A 88 14.58 -2.77 1.14
N ASN A 89 14.71 -3.92 0.46
CA ASN A 89 16.00 -4.50 0.14
C ASN A 89 16.84 -3.60 -0.78
N ARG A 90 16.20 -2.95 -1.76
CA ARG A 90 16.89 -2.09 -2.75
C ARG A 90 17.05 -0.64 -2.29
N TYR A 91 16.06 -0.12 -1.56
CA TYR A 91 15.89 1.31 -1.31
C TYR A 91 15.66 1.66 0.17
N GLY A 92 15.85 0.73 1.12
CA GLY A 92 15.58 0.98 2.54
C GLY A 92 16.41 2.11 3.19
N ASN A 93 17.53 2.48 2.56
CA ASN A 93 18.33 3.65 2.97
C ASN A 93 17.83 4.98 2.37
N GLN A 94 16.84 4.92 1.49
CA GLN A 94 16.36 6.05 0.70
C GLN A 94 14.89 6.33 0.94
N LEU A 95 14.06 5.31 1.16
CA LEU A 95 12.64 5.44 1.45
C LEU A 95 12.22 4.48 2.57
N THR A 96 11.08 4.79 3.20
CA THR A 96 10.42 3.87 4.14
C THR A 96 9.31 3.12 3.43
N ALA A 97 9.36 1.79 3.37
CA ALA A 97 8.25 0.97 2.89
C ALA A 97 7.75 0.03 4.00
N LYS A 98 6.46 0.12 4.33
CA LYS A 98 5.84 -0.69 5.39
C LYS A 98 4.76 -1.60 4.82
N PHE A 99 4.71 -2.82 5.32
CA PHE A 99 3.66 -3.79 5.00
C PHE A 99 2.99 -4.22 6.30
N ILE A 100 1.67 -4.04 6.39
CA ILE A 100 0.89 -4.41 7.57
C ILE A 100 -0.21 -5.36 7.11
N THR A 101 -0.32 -6.51 7.78
CA THR A 101 -1.48 -7.39 7.61
C THR A 101 -2.53 -7.08 8.67
N ILE A 102 -3.80 -7.32 8.34
CA ILE A 102 -4.91 -7.26 9.29
C ILE A 102 -5.64 -8.59 9.36
N THR A 103 -6.19 -8.88 10.53
CA THR A 103 -6.99 -10.08 10.78
C THR A 103 -8.38 -9.70 11.25
N GLY A 104 -9.34 -10.61 11.03
CA GLY A 104 -10.73 -10.41 11.45
C GLY A 104 -11.54 -9.53 10.52
N TYR A 105 -12.86 -9.79 10.52
CA TYR A 105 -13.78 -9.20 9.56
C TYR A 105 -14.43 -7.91 10.06
N TYR A 106 -15.26 -7.99 11.10
CA TYR A 106 -15.99 -6.83 11.63
C TYR A 106 -15.12 -5.87 12.44
N GLN A 107 -14.02 -6.41 12.99
CA GLN A 107 -13.09 -5.70 13.85
C GLN A 107 -11.68 -6.01 13.34
N PRO A 108 -11.31 -5.47 12.16
CA PRO A 108 -10.00 -5.69 11.60
C PRO A 108 -8.94 -5.13 12.55
N LYS A 109 -7.90 -5.92 12.82
CA LYS A 109 -6.80 -5.52 13.71
C LYS A 109 -5.46 -5.75 13.03
N PRO A 110 -4.50 -4.82 13.16
CA PRO A 110 -3.13 -5.04 12.71
C PRO A 110 -2.54 -6.30 13.35
N THR A 111 -1.90 -7.13 12.53
CA THR A 111 -1.12 -8.26 12.99
C THR A 111 0.26 -7.76 13.45
N PRO A 112 0.76 -8.12 14.65
CA PRO A 112 2.08 -7.70 15.12
C PRO A 112 3.23 -8.13 14.21
N THR A 113 3.09 -9.30 13.59
CA THR A 113 4.00 -9.82 12.57
C THR A 113 3.22 -10.02 11.28
N PRO A 114 3.58 -9.34 10.18
CA PRO A 114 2.89 -9.51 8.91
C PRO A 114 2.87 -10.97 8.47
N LYS A 115 1.69 -11.51 8.21
CA LYS A 115 1.51 -12.89 7.77
C LYS A 115 0.42 -12.97 6.71
N CYS A 116 0.75 -13.55 5.58
CA CYS A 116 -0.22 -13.91 4.56
C CYS A 116 -0.60 -15.39 4.70
N VAL A 117 -1.88 -15.69 4.54
CA VAL A 117 -2.43 -17.05 4.61
C VAL A 117 -3.22 -17.35 3.35
N THR A 118 -3.20 -18.61 2.94
CA THR A 118 -4.08 -19.10 1.88
C THR A 118 -5.47 -19.35 2.45
N CYS A 119 -6.49 -18.90 1.74
CA CYS A 119 -7.88 -19.15 2.08
C CYS A 119 -8.71 -19.46 0.84
N SER A 120 -9.98 -19.81 1.03
CA SER A 120 -10.86 -20.07 -0.11
C SER A 120 -11.04 -18.79 -0.94
N GLU A 121 -11.26 -18.95 -2.23
CA GLU A 121 -11.46 -17.84 -3.18
C GLU A 121 -12.56 -16.88 -2.71
N TRP A 122 -13.69 -17.44 -2.27
CA TRP A 122 -14.82 -16.67 -1.72
C TRP A 122 -14.45 -15.87 -0.48
N GLN A 123 -13.71 -16.48 0.44
CA GLN A 123 -13.26 -15.81 1.66
C GLN A 123 -12.28 -14.67 1.31
N GLY A 124 -11.32 -14.94 0.40
CA GLY A 124 -10.39 -13.93 -0.08
C GLY A 124 -11.09 -12.75 -0.76
N LEU A 125 -12.03 -13.01 -1.67
CA LEU A 125 -12.82 -11.98 -2.35
C LEU A 125 -13.65 -11.15 -1.37
N PHE A 126 -14.21 -11.81 -0.36
CA PHE A 126 -14.98 -11.13 0.67
C PHE A 126 -14.13 -10.17 1.50
N TYR A 127 -12.92 -10.59 1.91
CA TYR A 127 -11.98 -9.71 2.60
C TYR A 127 -11.43 -8.62 1.71
N HIS A 128 -11.08 -8.95 0.46
CA HIS A 128 -10.63 -7.99 -0.53
C HIS A 128 -11.64 -6.88 -0.73
N GLY A 129 -12.93 -7.25 -0.79
CA GLY A 129 -14.11 -6.41 -1.07
C GLY A 129 -14.40 -5.27 -0.09
N ARG A 130 -13.58 -5.05 0.95
CA ARG A 130 -13.95 -4.14 2.03
C ARG A 130 -12.78 -3.35 2.59
N TRP A 131 -12.84 -2.03 2.37
CA TRP A 131 -11.95 -1.08 3.02
C TRP A 131 -12.05 -1.14 4.56
N PRO A 132 -10.93 -1.18 5.30
CA PRO A 132 -10.92 -1.29 6.76
C PRO A 132 -11.16 0.09 7.43
N VAL A 133 -12.39 0.61 7.31
CA VAL A 133 -12.77 1.96 7.77
C VAL A 133 -12.36 2.28 9.21
N ASN A 134 -12.41 1.30 10.11
CA ASN A 134 -12.05 1.46 11.52
C ASN A 134 -10.55 1.71 11.76
N LEU A 135 -9.73 1.57 10.72
CA LEU A 135 -8.27 1.75 10.77
C LEU A 135 -7.81 3.04 10.08
N ASN A 136 -8.72 3.86 9.56
CA ASN A 136 -8.38 5.12 8.88
C ASN A 136 -7.52 6.03 9.76
N ASP A 137 -8.00 6.35 10.96
CA ASP A 137 -7.30 7.27 11.86
C ASP A 137 -5.98 6.69 12.40
N GLN A 138 -6.01 5.38 12.70
CA GLN A 138 -4.93 4.67 13.39
C GLN A 138 -3.78 4.29 12.47
N ILE A 139 -4.06 4.01 11.20
CA ILE A 139 -3.05 3.55 10.23
C ILE A 139 -2.83 4.60 9.17
N PHE A 140 -3.85 4.92 8.36
CA PHE A 140 -3.67 5.76 7.18
C PHE A 140 -3.32 7.20 7.57
N TYR A 141 -4.17 7.86 8.35
CA TYR A 141 -3.93 9.25 8.74
C TYR A 141 -2.76 9.39 9.72
N ALA A 142 -2.57 8.40 10.62
CA ALA A 142 -1.40 8.36 11.49
C ALA A 142 -0.11 8.27 10.68
N PHE A 143 -0.08 7.46 9.62
CA PHE A 143 1.05 7.37 8.71
C PHE A 143 1.27 8.71 7.99
N PHE A 144 0.26 9.25 7.32
CA PHE A 144 0.37 10.49 6.54
C PHE A 144 0.88 11.68 7.35
N ARG A 145 0.42 11.84 8.60
CA ARG A 145 0.83 12.98 9.46
C ARG A 145 2.33 13.05 9.71
N ASN A 146 3.09 11.97 9.50
CA ASN A 146 4.53 11.93 9.72
C ASN A 146 5.36 12.36 8.50
N TYR A 147 4.72 12.67 7.36
CA TYR A 147 5.44 12.91 6.11
C TYR A 147 5.05 14.23 5.44
N THR A 148 6.06 14.84 4.82
CA THR A 148 5.99 15.99 3.93
C THR A 148 6.89 15.70 2.73
N SER A 149 6.53 16.13 1.52
CA SER A 149 7.42 15.98 0.37
C SER A 149 8.66 16.87 0.53
N HIS A 150 9.82 16.36 0.08
CA HIS A 150 11.08 17.09 0.04
C HIS A 150 11.28 17.81 -1.30
#